data_AF-A0A821QNJ0-F1
#
_entry.id   AF-A0A821QNJ0-F1
#
_cell.length_a   1.000
_cell.length_b   1.000
_cell.length_c   1.000
_cell.angle_alpha   90.00
_cell.angle_beta   90.00
_cell.angle_gamma   90.00
#
_symmetry.space_group_name_H-M   'P 1'
#
loop_
_entity.id
_entity.type
_entity.pdbx_description
1 polymer ?
#
loop_
_entity_poly.entity_id
_entity_poly.type
_entity_poly.pdbx_seq_one_letter_code
_entity_poly.pdbx_strand_id
1 'polypeptide(L)'
;HRIGSQRLYMHPIVTFSLTDQEYVNYSAAYRQTWSALTDTLPLNIHLLTFEQLGQKNYLVRVEHYFELFEDDTYSQPVAFDLQLIFKSLGVINSTVELTLGANLPLAELQRLEWLTGD
;
A
#
# COMPACT_ATOMS: atom_id res chain seq x y z
N HIS A 1 3.65 -19.22 2.70
CA HIS A 1 3.52 -18.76 4.11
C HIS A 1 3.28 -17.24 4.19
N ARG A 2 3.87 -16.42 3.30
CA ARG A 2 3.70 -14.96 3.22
C ARG A 2 2.25 -14.46 3.34
N ILE A 3 1.36 -14.97 2.48
CA ILE A 3 -0.06 -14.56 2.44
C ILE A 3 -0.75 -14.81 3.80
N GLY A 4 -0.46 -15.94 4.43
CA GLY A 4 -1.03 -16.28 5.75
C GLY A 4 -0.56 -15.31 6.84
N SER A 5 0.74 -15.04 6.89
CA SER A 5 1.34 -14.09 7.84
C SER A 5 0.81 -12.66 7.63
N GLN A 6 0.68 -12.21 6.38
CA GLN A 6 0.12 -10.89 6.06
C GLN A 6 -1.33 -10.76 6.54
N ARG A 7 -2.18 -11.77 6.27
CA ARG A 7 -3.58 -11.79 6.76
C ARG A 7 -3.65 -11.76 8.28
N LEU A 8 -2.73 -12.45 8.95
CA LEU A 8 -2.64 -12.48 10.40
C LEU A 8 -2.17 -11.14 10.98
N TYR A 9 -1.30 -10.42 10.29
CA TYR A 9 -0.87 -9.09 10.72
C TYR A 9 -1.95 -8.04 10.45
N MET A 10 -2.61 -8.11 9.28
CA MET A 10 -3.61 -7.15 8.80
C MET A 10 -5.05 -7.57 9.12
N HIS A 11 -5.31 -8.13 10.31
CA HIS A 11 -6.67 -8.51 10.66
C HIS A 11 -7.61 -7.28 10.66
N PRO A 12 -8.88 -7.46 10.24
CA PRO A 12 -9.86 -6.37 10.26
C PRO A 12 -10.07 -5.82 11.67
N ILE A 13 -10.15 -4.49 11.78
CA ILE A 13 -10.60 -3.82 13.01
C ILE A 13 -12.12 -3.75 12.97
N VAL A 14 -12.76 -4.32 13.99
CA VAL A 14 -14.22 -4.27 14.12
C VAL A 14 -14.61 -3.01 14.89
N THR A 15 -15.51 -2.21 14.32
CA THR A 15 -16.05 -1.00 14.93
C THR A 15 -17.55 -1.14 15.17
N PHE A 16 -18.05 -0.48 16.20
CA PHE A 16 -19.46 -0.49 16.57
C PHE A 16 -19.92 0.95 16.85
N SER A 17 -21.16 1.27 16.48
CA SER A 17 -21.80 2.54 16.79
C SER A 17 -23.21 2.31 17.28
N LEU A 18 -23.63 3.04 18.31
CA LEU A 18 -25.02 3.06 18.74
C LEU A 18 -25.86 3.86 17.74
N THR A 19 -27.05 3.36 17.43
CA THR A 19 -28.01 4.05 16.55
C THR A 19 -29.42 3.77 17.03
N ASP A 20 -30.24 4.82 17.06
CA ASP A 20 -31.69 4.71 17.33
C ASP A 20 -32.48 4.48 16.03
N GLN A 21 -31.79 4.38 14.88
CA GLN A 21 -32.39 4.12 13.58
C GLN A 21 -32.42 2.62 13.25
N GLU A 22 -33.49 2.17 12.62
CA GLU A 22 -33.52 0.85 11.96
C GLU A 22 -32.46 0.77 10.84
N TYR A 23 -31.97 -0.45 10.58
CA TYR A 23 -30.92 -0.71 9.59
C TYR A 23 -31.22 -0.11 8.21
N VAL A 24 -32.48 -0.17 7.74
CA VAL A 24 -32.87 0.37 6.43
C VAL A 24 -32.61 1.87 6.34
N ASN A 25 -33.00 2.64 7.37
CA ASN A 25 -32.79 4.08 7.42
C ASN A 25 -31.30 4.43 7.56
N TYR A 26 -30.57 3.68 8.40
CA TYR A 26 -29.13 3.89 8.58
C TYR A 26 -28.35 3.63 7.29
N SER A 27 -28.62 2.49 6.63
CA SER A 27 -27.95 2.08 5.40
C SER A 27 -28.20 3.03 4.23
N ALA A 28 -29.36 3.69 4.20
CA ALA A 28 -29.71 4.71 3.22
C ALA A 28 -28.99 6.05 3.47
N ALA A 29 -28.73 6.41 4.73
CA ALA A 29 -28.12 7.69 5.11
C ALA A 29 -26.58 7.67 5.09
N TYR A 30 -25.97 6.51 5.36
CA TYR A 30 -24.52 6.40 5.57
C TYR A 30 -23.85 5.42 4.61
N ARG A 31 -22.63 5.76 4.18
CA ARG A 31 -21.79 4.85 3.38
C ARG A 31 -21.34 3.68 4.24
N GLN A 32 -21.72 2.47 3.84
CA GLN A 32 -21.38 1.24 4.56
C GLN A 32 -20.01 0.68 4.17
N THR A 33 -19.52 1.05 2.98
CA THR A 33 -18.22 0.61 2.48
C THR A 33 -17.50 1.76 1.81
N TRP A 34 -16.18 1.76 1.95
CA TRP A 34 -15.30 2.67 1.25
C TRP A 34 -13.94 1.99 1.06
N SER A 35 -13.30 2.26 -0.07
CA SER A 35 -11.94 1.82 -0.38
C SER A 35 -11.18 2.96 -1.03
N ALA A 36 -9.93 3.14 -0.63
CA ALA A 36 -8.96 4.00 -1.31
C ALA A 36 -8.39 3.36 -2.58
N LEU A 37 -8.57 2.04 -2.71
CA LEU A 37 -8.07 1.24 -3.84
C LEU A 37 -9.24 0.96 -4.78
N THR A 38 -9.06 1.28 -6.06
CA THR A 38 -10.02 0.93 -7.11
C THR A 38 -9.76 -0.45 -7.71
N ASP A 39 -8.58 -1.01 -7.49
CA ASP A 39 -8.19 -2.37 -7.86
C ASP A 39 -7.31 -2.99 -6.76
N THR A 40 -7.20 -4.31 -6.75
CA THR A 40 -6.32 -5.04 -5.85
C THR A 40 -4.86 -4.92 -6.28
N LEU A 41 -3.95 -4.83 -5.30
CA LEU A 41 -2.53 -4.96 -5.56
C LEU A 41 -2.20 -6.38 -6.07
N PRO A 42 -1.17 -6.53 -6.93
CA PRO A 42 -0.65 -7.85 -7.27
C PRO A 42 -0.34 -8.67 -6.02
N LEU A 43 -0.54 -9.98 -6.06
CA LEU A 43 -0.44 -10.82 -4.87
C LEU A 43 0.96 -10.76 -4.22
N ASN A 44 2.02 -10.54 -5.00
CA ASN A 44 3.40 -10.41 -4.52
C ASN A 44 3.78 -9.00 -4.05
N ILE A 45 2.85 -8.04 -4.07
CA ILE A 45 3.03 -6.67 -3.56
C ILE A 45 2.20 -6.44 -2.30
N HIS A 46 2.84 -5.89 -1.28
CA HIS A 46 2.19 -5.46 -0.04
C HIS A 46 2.30 -3.95 0.13
N LEU A 47 1.19 -3.29 0.46
CA LEU A 47 1.14 -1.88 0.84
C LEU A 47 1.53 -1.73 2.31
N LEU A 48 2.81 -1.47 2.56
CA LEU A 48 3.38 -1.34 3.90
C LEU A 48 3.01 0.00 4.58
N THR A 49 2.93 1.09 3.81
CA THR A 49 2.54 2.40 4.33
C THR A 49 1.66 3.14 3.35
N PHE A 50 0.57 3.71 3.87
CA PHE A 50 -0.26 4.67 3.16
C PHE A 50 -0.64 5.79 4.13
N GLU A 51 0.07 6.91 4.07
CA GLU A 51 -0.04 8.00 5.03
C GLU A 51 -0.25 9.34 4.32
N GLN A 52 -1.18 10.15 4.82
CA GLN A 52 -1.44 11.49 4.31
C GLN A 52 -0.58 12.52 5.05
N LEU A 53 0.42 13.10 4.38
CA LEU A 53 1.33 14.10 4.96
C LEU A 53 0.77 15.54 4.88
N GLY A 54 -0.24 15.76 4.03
CA GLY A 54 -0.89 17.05 3.86
C GLY A 54 -2.15 16.92 3.00
N GLN A 55 -2.78 18.02 2.61
CA GLN A 55 -4.10 17.97 1.98
C GLN A 55 -4.17 17.07 0.73
N LYS A 56 -3.10 17.01 -0.07
CA LYS A 56 -3.01 16.20 -1.30
C LYS A 56 -1.68 15.47 -1.47
N ASN A 57 -0.92 15.31 -0.39
CA ASN A 57 0.39 14.66 -0.41
C ASN A 57 0.32 13.37 0.40
N TYR A 58 0.78 12.28 -0.21
CA TYR A 58 0.75 10.95 0.39
C TYR A 58 2.15 10.33 0.38
N LEU A 59 2.51 9.71 1.50
CA LEU A 59 3.64 8.80 1.60
C LEU A 59 3.14 7.38 1.36
N VAL A 60 3.71 6.73 0.36
CA VAL A 60 3.37 5.36 -0.03
C VAL A 60 4.63 4.51 0.07
N ARG A 61 4.54 3.36 0.76
CA ARG A 61 5.55 2.32 0.73
C ARG A 61 4.92 1.02 0.26
N VAL A 62 5.50 0.44 -0.78
CA VAL A 62 5.14 -0.87 -1.30
C VAL A 62 6.36 -1.78 -1.20
N GLU A 63 6.15 -3.05 -0.93
CA GLU A 63 7.20 -4.04 -0.86
C GLU A 63 6.86 -5.29 -1.68
N HIS A 64 7.88 -5.87 -2.29
CA HIS A 64 7.81 -7.22 -2.82
C HIS A 64 8.21 -8.17 -1.70
N TYR A 65 7.24 -8.87 -1.13
CA TYR A 65 7.41 -9.60 0.14
C TYR A 65 7.64 -11.11 -0.03
N PHE A 66 7.69 -11.60 -1.28
CA PHE A 66 8.20 -12.93 -1.62
C PHE A 66 9.70 -12.86 -1.89
N GLU A 67 10.45 -13.82 -1.34
CA GLU A 67 11.88 -13.96 -1.59
C GLU A 67 12.18 -14.68 -2.91
N LEU A 68 13.43 -14.66 -3.34
CA LEU A 68 13.89 -15.38 -4.52
C LEU A 68 13.67 -16.89 -4.35
N PHE A 69 13.12 -17.54 -5.38
CA PHE A 69 12.81 -18.98 -5.41
C PHE A 69 11.81 -19.47 -4.35
N GLU A 70 11.05 -18.56 -3.75
CA GLU A 70 10.01 -18.94 -2.79
C GLU A 70 8.74 -19.46 -3.49
N ASP A 71 8.42 -18.91 -4.66
CA ASP A 71 7.28 -19.28 -5.50
C ASP A 71 7.61 -19.04 -6.98
N ASP A 72 7.28 -20.00 -7.86
CA ASP A 72 7.62 -19.92 -9.28
C ASP A 72 6.98 -18.71 -9.99
N THR A 73 5.84 -18.24 -9.51
CA THR A 73 5.09 -17.11 -10.08
C THR A 73 5.31 -15.83 -9.30
N TYR A 74 5.17 -15.89 -7.97
CA TYR A 74 5.12 -14.71 -7.11
C TYR A 74 6.49 -14.22 -6.63
N SER A 75 7.55 -14.99 -6.84
CA SER A 75 8.93 -14.49 -6.66
C SER A 75 9.45 -13.67 -7.84
N GLN A 76 8.70 -13.59 -8.95
CA GLN A 76 9.13 -12.88 -10.16
C GLN A 76 8.87 -11.37 -10.08
N PRO A 77 9.66 -10.54 -10.78
CA PRO A 77 9.40 -9.11 -10.89
C PRO A 77 7.98 -8.81 -11.39
N VAL A 78 7.36 -7.76 -10.86
CA VAL A 78 6.00 -7.33 -11.23
C VAL A 78 5.96 -5.82 -11.44
N ALA A 79 5.16 -5.38 -12.41
CA ALA A 79 4.84 -3.98 -12.65
C ALA A 79 3.34 -3.75 -12.43
N PHE A 80 2.99 -2.58 -11.90
CA PHE A 80 1.61 -2.17 -11.68
C PHE A 80 1.48 -0.66 -11.77
N ASP A 81 0.26 -0.18 -12.02
CA ASP A 81 -0.02 1.24 -12.23
C ASP A 81 -0.57 1.88 -10.95
N LEU A 82 0.23 2.76 -10.33
CA LEU A 82 -0.17 3.51 -9.13
C LEU A 82 -1.38 4.41 -9.38
N GLN A 83 -1.50 5.02 -10.56
CA GLN A 83 -2.65 5.85 -10.90
C GLN A 83 -3.92 5.02 -11.01
N LEU A 84 -3.84 3.80 -11.56
CA LEU A 84 -4.98 2.90 -11.62
C LEU A 84 -5.41 2.42 -10.22
N ILE A 85 -4.46 2.17 -9.33
CA ILE A 85 -4.75 1.68 -7.97
C ILE A 85 -5.39 2.76 -7.10
N PHE A 86 -4.85 3.97 -7.13
CA PHE A 86 -5.27 5.07 -6.24
C PHE A 86 -6.25 6.05 -6.89
N LYS A 87 -6.93 5.66 -7.98
CA LYS A 87 -7.80 6.53 -8.76
C LYS A 87 -8.94 7.16 -7.96
N SER A 88 -9.46 6.48 -6.94
CA SER A 88 -10.52 7.01 -6.06
C SER A 88 -10.08 8.22 -5.23
N LEU A 89 -8.77 8.44 -5.09
CA LEU A 89 -8.20 9.59 -4.37
C LEU A 89 -7.92 10.78 -5.29
N GLY A 90 -7.94 10.58 -6.61
CA GLY A 90 -7.73 11.61 -7.62
C GLY A 90 -6.65 11.25 -8.64
N VAL A 91 -6.23 12.27 -9.40
CA VAL A 91 -5.13 12.15 -10.36
C VAL A 91 -3.80 12.42 -9.65
N ILE A 92 -2.83 11.55 -9.87
CA ILE A 92 -1.45 11.69 -9.40
C ILE A 92 -0.75 12.67 -10.34
N ASN A 93 -0.51 13.88 -9.85
CA ASN A 93 0.12 14.94 -10.64
C ASN A 93 1.64 14.77 -10.74
N SER A 94 2.26 14.19 -9.71
CA SER A 94 3.70 13.93 -9.65
C SER A 94 4.01 12.84 -8.63
N THR A 95 5.16 12.21 -8.82
CA THR A 95 5.73 11.22 -7.90
C THR A 95 7.20 11.54 -7.68
N VAL A 96 7.68 11.39 -6.46
CA VAL A 96 9.10 11.52 -6.12
C VAL A 96 9.51 10.25 -5.38
N GLU A 97 10.50 9.54 -5.91
CA GLU A 97 11.05 8.37 -5.24
C GLU A 97 12.03 8.83 -4.16
N LEU A 98 11.88 8.30 -2.95
CA LEU A 98 12.64 8.66 -1.77
C LEU A 98 13.36 7.42 -1.21
N THR A 99 14.40 7.64 -0.41
CA THR A 99 14.96 6.59 0.45
C THR A 99 13.91 6.10 1.46
N LEU A 100 14.13 4.92 2.05
CA LEU A 100 13.17 4.27 2.95
C LEU A 100 12.72 5.16 4.13
N GLY A 101 13.63 6.00 4.63
CA GLY A 101 13.39 6.99 5.69
C GLY A 101 12.53 8.19 5.26
N ALA A 102 12.14 8.27 3.98
CA ALA A 102 11.36 9.35 3.39
C ALA A 102 11.97 10.76 3.57
N ASN A 103 13.31 10.85 3.68
CA ASN A 103 14.04 12.08 4.02
C ASN A 103 15.05 12.53 2.96
N LEU A 104 15.24 11.76 1.89
CA LEU A 104 16.19 12.07 0.81
C LEU A 104 15.63 11.53 -0.52
N PRO A 105 15.57 12.34 -1.60
CA PRO A 105 15.29 11.83 -2.95
C PRO A 105 16.25 10.72 -3.34
N LEU A 106 15.73 9.61 -3.87
CA LEU A 106 16.57 8.45 -4.20
C LEU A 106 17.64 8.80 -5.23
N ALA A 107 17.33 9.71 -6.15
CA ALA A 107 18.26 10.23 -7.15
C ALA A 107 19.47 10.99 -6.56
N GLU A 108 19.37 11.44 -5.30
CA GLU A 108 20.45 12.13 -4.58
C GLU A 108 21.26 11.19 -3.69
N LEU A 109 20.84 9.93 -3.55
CA LEU A 109 21.53 8.96 -2.70
C LEU A 109 22.90 8.58 -3.29
N GLN A 110 23.97 8.85 -2.53
CA GLN A 110 25.32 8.39 -2.84
C GLN A 110 25.71 7.23 -1.92
N ARG A 111 26.08 6.08 -2.51
CA ARG A 111 26.58 4.92 -1.77
C ARG A 111 28.10 4.87 -1.84
N LEU A 112 28.73 4.47 -0.74
CA LEU A 112 30.16 4.17 -0.72
C LEU A 112 30.42 2.90 -1.53
N GLU A 113 31.50 2.92 -2.30
CA GLU A 113 32.00 1.74 -3.01
C GLU A 113 33.05 1.03 -2.16
N TRP A 114 32.87 -0.28 -1.99
CA TRP A 114 33.75 -1.11 -1.17
C TRP A 114 34.41 -2.17 -2.05
N LEU A 115 35.72 -2.34 -1.88
CA LEU A 115 36.42 -3.50 -2.42
C LEU A 115 36.04 -4.72 -1.58
N THR A 116 35.33 -5.66 -2.19
CA THR A 116 35.02 -6.95 -1.58
C THR A 116 36.05 -7.96 -2.07
N GLY A 117 36.57 -8.79 -1.17
CA GLY A 117 37.40 -9.93 -1.55
C GLY A 117 36.50 -11.09 -1.99
N ASP A 118 36.97 -11.86 -2.97
CA ASP A 118 36.36 -13.12 -3.37
C ASP A 118 36.48 -14.19 -2.25
#